data_AF-A0A517DS84-F1
#
_entry.id   AF-A0A517DS84-F1
#
_cell.length_a   1.000
_cell.length_b   1.000
_cell.length_c   1.000
_cell.angle_alpha   90.00
_cell.angle_beta   90.00
_cell.angle_gamma   90.00
#
_symmetry.space_group_name_H-M   'P 1'
#
loop_
_entity.id
_entity.type
_entity.pdbx_description
1 polymer ?
#
loop_
_entity_poly.entity_id
_entity_poly.type
_entity_poly.pdbx_seq_one_letter_code
_entity_poly.pdbx_strand_id
1 'polypeptide(L)'
;MKNYPGVMYDSFAGSADISKTYDFTIRSIALINAGSDAVTITVGSITATVSAGQTFNELVIPTKTFSIAATDSFVCYVRADG
;
A
#
# COMPACT_ATOMS: atom_id res chain seq x y z
N MET A 1 10.60 -7.95 -10.93
CA MET A 1 9.61 -6.87 -10.75
C MET A 1 9.42 -6.17 -12.08
N LYS A 2 8.20 -6.12 -12.64
CA LYS A 2 7.92 -5.37 -13.87
C LYS A 2 7.80 -3.88 -13.50
N ASN A 3 8.87 -3.12 -13.72
CA ASN A 3 8.85 -1.66 -13.62
C ASN A 3 8.06 -1.12 -14.82
N TYR A 4 6.79 -0.77 -14.61
CA TYR A 4 6.17 0.25 -15.44
C TYR A 4 6.61 1.60 -14.86
N PRO A 5 7.06 2.58 -15.67
CA PRO A 5 7.46 3.88 -15.15
C PRO A 5 6.27 4.47 -14.38
N GLY A 6 6.41 4.57 -13.05
CA GLY A 6 5.37 5.09 -12.18
C GLY A 6 4.33 4.09 -11.66
N VAL A 7 4.47 2.77 -11.83
CA VAL A 7 3.63 1.79 -11.11
C VAL A 7 4.49 0.71 -10.46
N MET A 8 4.36 0.60 -9.14
CA MET A 8 5.00 -0.44 -8.33
C MET A 8 3.94 -1.42 -7.81
N TYR A 9 4.27 -2.71 -7.91
CA TYR A 9 3.48 -3.80 -7.35
C TYR A 9 4.23 -4.42 -6.19
N ASP A 10 3.49 -4.73 -5.13
CA ASP A 10 4.01 -5.37 -3.95
C ASP A 10 3.00 -6.36 -3.37
N SER A 11 3.50 -7.42 -2.77
CA SER A 11 2.68 -8.38 -2.05
C SER A 11 3.41 -8.91 -0.83
N PHE A 12 2.64 -9.24 0.19
CA PHE A 12 3.17 -9.79 1.43
C PHE A 12 2.22 -10.86 1.97
N ALA A 13 2.79 -11.84 2.67
CA ALA A 13 2.08 -12.84 3.43
C ALA A 13 2.85 -13.11 4.73
N GLY A 14 2.22 -12.87 5.87
CA GLY A 14 2.81 -13.02 7.21
C GLY A 14 2.32 -11.94 8.18
N SER A 15 2.96 -11.85 9.34
CA SER A 15 2.67 -10.79 10.31
C SER A 15 3.91 -9.91 10.48
N ALA A 16 3.83 -8.67 9.99
CA ALA A 16 4.89 -7.68 10.09
C ALA A 16 4.39 -6.25 9.82
N ASP A 17 5.10 -5.29 10.41
CA ASP A 17 5.04 -3.89 9.99
C ASP A 17 6.01 -3.66 8.83
N ILE A 18 5.47 -3.25 7.69
CA ILE A 18 6.22 -3.03 6.46
C ILE A 18 6.25 -1.55 6.18
N SER A 19 7.45 -1.00 5.98
CA SER A 19 7.63 0.39 5.55
C SER A 19 8.41 0.42 4.26
N LYS A 20 7.96 1.21 3.29
CA LYS A 20 8.58 1.34 1.98
C LYS A 20 8.75 2.79 1.59
N THR A 21 9.89 3.06 0.98
CA THR A 21 10.27 4.36 0.41
C THR A 21 10.58 4.18 -1.06
N TYR A 22 9.99 4.99 -1.93
CA TYR A 22 10.30 5.03 -3.35
C TYR A 22 11.13 6.26 -3.72
N ASP A 23 11.86 6.16 -4.82
CA ASP A 23 12.61 7.27 -5.42
C ASP A 23 11.69 8.30 -6.10
N PHE A 24 10.52 7.85 -6.58
CA PHE A 24 9.44 8.68 -7.11
C PHE A 24 8.42 9.11 -6.05
N THR A 25 7.57 10.08 -6.41
CA THR A 25 6.48 10.57 -5.57
C THR A 25 5.20 9.77 -5.82
N ILE A 26 4.69 9.13 -4.77
CA ILE A 26 3.42 8.43 -4.71
C ILE A 26 2.27 9.43 -4.78
N ARG A 27 1.25 9.14 -5.60
CA ARG A 27 0.03 9.95 -5.70
C ARG A 27 -1.26 9.16 -5.59
N SER A 28 -1.22 7.86 -5.86
CA SER A 28 -2.31 6.97 -5.52
C SER A 28 -1.79 5.65 -5.01
N ILE A 29 -2.60 5.01 -4.16
CA ILE A 29 -2.33 3.69 -3.63
C ILE A 29 -3.60 2.86 -3.70
N ALA A 30 -3.45 1.60 -4.09
CA ALA A 30 -4.49 0.61 -3.96
C ALA A 30 -3.96 -0.55 -3.12
N LEU A 31 -4.54 -0.78 -1.95
CA LEU A 31 -4.25 -1.91 -1.09
C LEU A 31 -5.47 -2.84 -1.05
N ILE A 32 -5.25 -4.09 -1.44
CA ILE A 32 -6.22 -5.16 -1.36
C ILE A 32 -5.83 -6.03 -0.18
N ASN A 33 -6.69 -6.12 0.83
CA ASN A 33 -6.49 -7.04 1.93
C ASN A 33 -6.96 -8.44 1.49
N ALA A 34 -5.98 -9.30 1.17
CA ALA A 34 -6.21 -10.66 0.71
C ALA A 34 -6.25 -11.68 1.87
N GLY A 35 -5.97 -11.23 3.09
CA GLY A 35 -5.95 -12.04 4.28
C GLY A 35 -7.31 -12.16 4.97
N SER A 36 -7.28 -12.78 6.14
CA SER A 36 -8.41 -13.06 7.02
C SER A 36 -8.59 -12.02 8.14
N ASP A 37 -7.55 -11.27 8.46
CA ASP A 37 -7.54 -10.22 9.47
C ASP A 37 -7.45 -8.82 8.85
N ALA A 38 -7.84 -7.78 9.60
CA ALA A 38 -7.71 -6.39 9.14
C ALA A 38 -6.25 -5.94 9.06
N VAL A 39 -5.92 -5.13 8.07
CA VAL A 39 -4.60 -4.50 7.90
C VAL A 39 -4.72 -2.99 8.04
N THR A 40 -3.70 -2.33 8.57
CA THR A 40 -3.68 -0.86 8.69
C THR A 40 -2.64 -0.28 7.76
N ILE A 41 -3.05 0.63 6.88
CA ILE A 41 -2.19 1.37 5.98
C ILE A 41 -2.04 2.81 6.45
N THR A 42 -0.81 3.32 6.44
CA THR A 42 -0.47 4.72 6.69
C THR A 42 0.29 5.27 5.50
N VAL A 43 -0.20 6.36 4.91
CA VAL A 43 0.40 7.00 3.74
C VAL A 43 0.22 8.51 3.83
N GLY A 44 1.33 9.24 3.96
CA GLY A 44 1.29 10.67 4.26
C GLY A 44 0.52 10.94 5.57
N SER A 45 -0.56 11.72 5.49
CA SER A 45 -1.46 12.01 6.61
C SER A 45 -2.66 11.06 6.74
N ILE A 46 -2.81 10.10 5.82
CA ILE A 46 -3.94 9.17 5.80
C ILE A 46 -3.55 7.92 6.58
N THR A 47 -4.37 7.53 7.54
CA THR A 47 -4.32 6.22 8.21
C THR A 47 -5.67 5.55 8.04
N ALA A 48 -5.69 4.33 7.52
CA ALA A 48 -6.91 3.58 7.26
C ALA A 48 -6.76 2.11 7.67
N THR A 49 -7.81 1.57 8.28
CA THR A 49 -7.93 0.13 8.54
C THR A 49 -8.77 -0.50 7.43
N VAL A 50 -8.22 -1.53 6.79
CA VAL A 50 -8.83 -2.25 5.67
C VAL A 50 -9.19 -3.65 6.14
N SER A 51 -10.49 -3.91 6.30
CA SER A 51 -11.00 -5.23 6.70
C SER A 51 -10.66 -6.31 5.67
N ALA A 52 -10.68 -7.57 6.11
CA ALA A 52 -10.46 -8.73 5.24
C ALA A 52 -11.37 -8.68 3.99
N GLY A 53 -10.78 -8.94 2.81
CA GLY A 53 -11.47 -8.92 1.52
C GLY A 53 -11.84 -7.52 1.00
N GLN A 54 -11.52 -6.45 1.71
CA GLN A 54 -11.78 -5.07 1.27
C GLN A 54 -10.57 -4.48 0.53
N THR A 55 -10.85 -3.42 -0.22
CA THR A 55 -9.84 -2.64 -0.95
C THR A 55 -9.86 -1.19 -0.48
N PHE A 56 -8.69 -0.68 -0.12
CA PHE A 56 -8.44 0.75 0.01
C PHE A 56 -7.86 1.25 -1.31
N ASN A 57 -8.49 2.23 -1.96
CA ASN A 57 -8.03 2.78 -3.22
C ASN A 57 -8.25 4.28 -3.24
N GLU A 58 -7.19 5.04 -2.97
CA GLU A 58 -7.30 6.48 -2.72
C GLU A 58 -6.19 7.26 -3.43
N LEU A 59 -6.54 8.51 -3.76
CA LEU A 59 -5.55 9.54 -4.04
C LEU A 59 -4.95 10.01 -2.72
N VAL A 60 -3.63 10.19 -2.70
CA VAL A 60 -2.91 10.58 -1.48
C VAL A 60 -2.21 11.91 -1.71
N ILE A 61 -2.00 12.65 -0.62
CA ILE A 61 -1.10 13.78 -0.65
C ILE A 61 0.28 13.27 -1.10
N PRO A 62 0.93 13.93 -2.09
CA PRO A 62 2.22 13.51 -2.61
C PRO A 62 3.22 13.18 -1.50
N THR A 63 3.65 11.92 -1.47
CA THR A 63 4.62 11.39 -0.48
C THR A 63 5.56 10.41 -1.16
N LYS A 64 6.70 10.10 -0.53
CA LYS A 64 7.60 9.04 -1.01
C LYS A 64 7.49 7.76 -0.20
N THR A 65 6.79 7.80 0.92
CA THR A 65 6.78 6.74 1.92
C THR A 65 5.37 6.32 2.29
N PHE A 66 5.21 5.04 2.55
CA PHE A 66 4.02 4.47 3.18
C PHE A 66 4.42 3.30 4.08
N SER A 67 3.55 2.96 5.02
CA SER A 67 3.67 1.77 5.85
C SER A 67 2.38 0.99 5.91
N ILE A 68 2.49 -0.32 6.10
CA ILE A 68 1.37 -1.25 6.30
C ILE A 68 1.70 -2.12 7.51
N ALA A 69 0.85 -2.09 8.52
CA ALA A 69 0.81 -3.09 9.57
C ALA A 69 -0.09 -4.23 9.08
N ALA A 70 0.52 -5.36 8.70
CA ALA A 70 -0.18 -6.53 8.21
C ALA A 70 -0.05 -7.70 9.18
N THR A 71 -1.15 -8.37 9.47
CA THR A 71 -1.17 -9.60 10.28
C THR A 71 -1.32 -10.87 9.44
N ASP A 72 -1.63 -10.73 8.15
CA ASP A 72 -1.82 -11.84 7.21
C ASP A 72 -1.29 -11.47 5.80
N SER A 73 -2.14 -11.30 4.79
CA SER A 73 -1.69 -11.09 3.43
C SER A 73 -2.34 -9.89 2.76
N PHE A 74 -1.56 -9.19 1.93
CA PHE A 74 -2.06 -8.09 1.13
C PHE A 74 -1.38 -8.02 -0.23
N VAL A 75 -2.05 -7.28 -1.12
CA VAL A 75 -1.50 -6.83 -2.38
C VAL A 75 -1.58 -5.32 -2.43
N CYS A 76 -0.47 -4.66 -2.78
CA CYS A 76 -0.39 -3.21 -2.84
C CYS A 76 0.11 -2.75 -4.21
N TYR A 77 -0.58 -1.76 -4.77
CA TYR A 77 -0.21 -1.06 -5.99
C TYR A 77 0.04 0.40 -5.63
N VAL A 78 1.20 0.91 -6.01
CA VAL A 78 1.60 2.30 -5.79
C VAL A 78 1.80 2.96 -7.14
N ARG A 79 1.21 4.13 -7.35
CA ARG A 79 1.29 4.84 -8.63
C ARG A 79 1.83 6.26 -8.45
N ALA A 80 2.80 6.61 -9.29
CA ALA A 80 3.29 7.97 -9.49
C ALA A 80 2.36 8.74 -10.45
N ASP A 81 2.51 10.07 -10.52
CA ASP A 81 1.96 10.82 -11.66
C ASP A 81 2.64 10.34 -12.95
N GLY A 82 1.88 10.34 -14.04
CA GLY A 82 2.43 10.30 -15.39
C GLY A 82 3.07 11.63 -15.78
#